data_AF-A0A0Q8RPZ8-F1
#
_entry.id   AF-A0A0Q8RPZ8-F1
#
_cell.length_a   1.000
_cell.length_b   1.000
_cell.length_c   1.000
_cell.angle_alpha   90.00
_cell.angle_beta   90.00
_cell.angle_gamma   90.00
#
_symmetry.space_group_name_H-M   'P 1'
#
loop_
_entity.id
_entity.type
_entity.pdbx_description
1 polymer ?
#
loop_
_entity_poly.entity_id
_entity_poly.type
_entity_poly.pdbx_seq_one_letter_code
_entity_poly.pdbx_strand_id
1 'polypeptide(L)'
;MKLASACSLLIISLPAWAGGVICEAPYFRPGDGGPDSELCAIQAAAKRFLDQQNIKNKTDWKPLGPDIRMMFDPCLVPLGATWAMHEARKSVMVSCDRTVASAYERKWTVAVAVSGESVQLNYHIHKAAGAFVRREQTRSKLRWKAGYPSDETMVPKCVVPFAVEWRGGPMNSVDVICRKAIQTTWGKGNWRVRVPVEPSPAP
;
A
#
# COMPACT_ATOMS: atom_id res chain seq x y z
N MET A 1 -52.03 -46.94 -18.60
CA MET A 1 -50.92 -47.01 -17.62
C MET A 1 -50.03 -45.78 -17.81
N LYS A 2 -49.99 -44.88 -16.83
CA LYS A 2 -49.14 -43.67 -16.81
C LYS A 2 -47.99 -43.95 -15.85
N LEU A 3 -46.75 -43.90 -16.32
CA LEU A 3 -45.55 -43.93 -15.47
C LEU A 3 -44.94 -42.53 -15.49
N ALA A 4 -45.03 -41.84 -14.35
CA ALA A 4 -44.39 -40.55 -14.11
C ALA A 4 -42.94 -40.79 -13.68
N SER A 5 -42.00 -40.15 -14.37
CA SER A 5 -40.57 -40.17 -14.04
C SER A 5 -40.29 -39.10 -12.98
N ALA A 6 -39.96 -39.53 -11.77
CA ALA A 6 -39.55 -38.65 -10.68
C ALA A 6 -38.08 -38.23 -10.86
N CYS A 7 -37.84 -36.94 -11.07
CA CYS A 7 -36.52 -36.34 -11.12
C CYS A 7 -36.10 -35.96 -9.69
N SER A 8 -35.27 -36.80 -9.05
CA SER A 8 -34.69 -36.52 -7.75
C SER A 8 -33.59 -35.46 -7.88
N LEU A 9 -33.89 -34.23 -7.47
CA LEU A 9 -32.90 -33.17 -7.26
C LEU A 9 -32.13 -33.45 -5.97
N LEU A 10 -30.91 -33.96 -6.09
CA LEU A 10 -29.93 -34.00 -4.99
C LEU A 10 -29.44 -32.56 -4.72
N ILE A 11 -29.95 -31.96 -3.64
CA ILE A 11 -29.44 -30.72 -3.09
C ILE A 11 -28.11 -31.06 -2.41
N ILE A 12 -27.00 -30.80 -3.11
CA ILE A 12 -25.66 -30.87 -2.52
C ILE A 12 -25.49 -29.61 -1.68
N SER A 13 -25.66 -29.74 -0.37
CA SER A 13 -25.28 -28.74 0.62
C SER A 13 -23.75 -28.64 0.66
N LEU A 14 -23.20 -27.64 -0.04
CA LEU A 14 -21.80 -27.26 0.13
C LEU A 14 -21.64 -26.64 1.54
N PRO A 15 -20.72 -27.15 2.38
CA PRO A 15 -20.42 -26.51 3.66
C PRO A 15 -19.90 -25.10 3.39
N ALA A 16 -20.51 -24.11 4.02
CA ALA A 16 -19.99 -22.75 4.06
C ALA A 16 -18.64 -22.80 4.78
N TRP A 17 -17.55 -22.75 4.01
CA TRP A 17 -16.21 -22.60 4.55
C TRP A 17 -16.20 -21.29 5.32
N ALA A 18 -16.18 -21.38 6.65
CA ALA A 18 -15.77 -20.29 7.50
C ALA A 18 -14.46 -19.76 6.90
N GLY A 19 -14.48 -18.51 6.44
CA GLY A 19 -13.38 -17.88 5.72
C GLY A 19 -12.18 -17.68 6.63
N GLY A 20 -11.51 -18.78 6.94
CA GLY A 20 -10.24 -18.82 7.65
C GLY A 20 -9.29 -17.91 6.91
N VAL A 21 -8.91 -16.83 7.58
CA VAL A 21 -7.86 -15.94 7.14
C VAL A 21 -6.58 -16.76 7.14
N ILE A 22 -6.11 -17.18 5.97
CA ILE A 22 -4.82 -17.85 5.86
C ILE A 22 -3.75 -16.79 6.14
N CYS A 23 -3.15 -16.86 7.33
CA CYS A 23 -1.97 -16.05 7.65
C CYS A 23 -0.79 -16.62 6.86
N GLU A 24 -0.22 -15.82 5.97
CA GLU A 24 1.12 -16.10 5.46
C GLU A 24 2.11 -15.78 6.59
N ALA A 25 3.00 -16.73 6.91
CA ALA A 25 4.07 -16.54 7.90
C ALA A 25 4.81 -15.20 7.65
N PRO A 26 5.13 -14.40 8.69
CA PRO A 26 5.99 -14.84 9.79
C PRO A 26 5.49 -14.53 11.23
N TYR A 27 4.19 -14.32 11.48
CA TYR A 27 3.70 -13.87 12.82
C TYR A 27 3.68 -14.92 13.93
N PHE A 28 4.59 -15.88 13.93
CA PHE A 28 4.77 -16.77 15.07
C PHE A 28 5.57 -16.05 16.15
N ARG A 29 4.93 -15.67 17.26
CA ARG A 29 5.64 -15.18 18.45
C ARG A 29 6.19 -16.41 19.21
N PRO A 30 7.51 -16.49 19.47
CA PRO A 30 8.07 -17.61 20.23
C PRO A 30 7.51 -17.63 21.66
N GLY A 31 6.84 -18.72 22.04
CA GLY A 31 6.25 -18.90 23.38
C GLY A 31 4.73 -19.04 23.42
N ASP A 32 4.02 -18.59 22.37
CA ASP A 32 2.55 -18.46 22.40
C ASP A 32 1.82 -19.62 21.68
N GLY A 33 2.55 -20.55 21.08
CA GLY A 33 1.99 -21.74 20.43
C GLY A 33 1.18 -21.48 19.15
N GLY A 34 1.08 -20.22 18.66
CA GLY A 34 0.33 -19.87 17.45
C GLY A 34 0.67 -18.48 16.89
N PRO A 35 0.13 -18.13 15.71
CA PRO A 35 0.34 -16.82 15.12
C PRO A 35 -0.45 -15.72 15.85
N ASP A 36 0.13 -14.53 16.01
CA ASP A 36 -0.55 -13.36 16.60
C ASP A 36 -1.81 -13.01 15.78
N SER A 37 -2.99 -13.20 16.38
CA SER A 37 -4.29 -13.13 15.70
C SER A 37 -4.58 -11.75 15.10
N GLU A 38 -4.10 -10.71 15.76
CA GLU A 38 -4.31 -9.32 15.40
C GLU A 38 -3.42 -8.94 14.21
N LEU A 39 -2.13 -9.29 14.26
CA LEU A 39 -1.21 -9.10 13.14
C LEU A 39 -1.67 -9.86 11.89
N CYS A 40 -2.18 -11.09 12.09
CA CYS A 40 -2.84 -11.88 11.06
C CYS A 40 -4.04 -11.15 10.43
N ALA A 41 -4.95 -10.64 11.26
CA ALA A 41 -6.13 -9.93 10.79
C ALA A 41 -5.74 -8.67 10.00
N ILE A 42 -4.70 -7.96 10.44
CA ILE A 42 -4.15 -6.79 9.76
C ILE A 42 -3.58 -7.15 8.38
N GLN A 43 -2.72 -8.18 8.28
CA GLN A 43 -2.19 -8.61 6.97
C GLN A 43 -3.33 -9.01 6.04
N ALA A 44 -4.35 -9.70 6.55
CA ALA A 44 -5.47 -10.15 5.74
C ALA A 44 -6.36 -9.02 5.24
N ALA A 45 -6.61 -8.02 6.07
CA ALA A 45 -7.31 -6.80 5.65
C ALA A 45 -6.53 -6.08 4.53
N ALA A 46 -5.21 -5.92 4.71
CA ALA A 46 -4.34 -5.35 3.69
C ALA A 46 -4.34 -6.17 2.40
N LYS A 47 -4.25 -7.51 2.51
CA LYS A 47 -4.29 -8.41 1.36
C LYS A 47 -5.60 -8.31 0.59
N ARG A 48 -6.75 -8.34 1.27
CA ARG A 48 -8.07 -8.22 0.62
C ARG A 48 -8.20 -6.91 -0.15
N PHE A 49 -7.74 -5.81 0.43
CA PHE A 49 -7.70 -4.53 -0.24
C PHE A 49 -6.79 -4.59 -1.48
N LEU A 50 -5.58 -5.11 -1.35
CA LEU A 50 -4.65 -5.24 -2.47
C LEU A 50 -5.18 -6.14 -3.58
N ASP A 51 -5.84 -7.25 -3.26
CA ASP A 51 -6.43 -8.15 -4.26
C ASP A 51 -7.48 -7.41 -5.12
N GLN A 52 -8.33 -6.59 -4.50
CA GLN A 52 -9.28 -5.74 -5.22
C GLN A 52 -8.57 -4.70 -6.10
N GLN A 53 -7.54 -4.05 -5.57
CA GLN A 53 -6.78 -3.05 -6.33
C GLN A 53 -5.95 -3.69 -7.45
N ASN A 54 -5.44 -4.90 -7.25
CA ASN A 54 -4.70 -5.68 -8.22
C ASN A 54 -5.57 -6.07 -9.41
N ILE A 55 -6.81 -6.50 -9.15
CA ILE A 55 -7.79 -6.78 -10.21
C ILE A 55 -8.09 -5.48 -10.99
N LYS A 56 -8.38 -4.39 -10.27
CA LYS A 56 -8.74 -3.10 -10.88
C LYS A 56 -7.61 -2.53 -11.74
N ASN A 57 -6.38 -2.60 -11.26
CA ASN A 57 -5.24 -1.93 -11.87
C ASN A 57 -4.30 -2.88 -12.64
N LYS A 58 -4.65 -4.17 -12.72
CA LYS A 58 -3.84 -5.23 -13.34
C LYS A 58 -2.42 -5.31 -12.77
N THR A 59 -2.31 -5.17 -11.45
CA THR A 59 -1.06 -5.24 -10.68
C THR A 59 -0.97 -6.54 -9.87
N ASP A 60 0.16 -6.80 -9.23
CA ASP A 60 0.49 -8.04 -8.52
C ASP A 60 1.01 -7.80 -7.09
N TRP A 61 0.53 -6.74 -6.45
CA TRP A 61 1.01 -6.30 -5.15
C TRP A 61 0.77 -7.31 -4.04
N LYS A 62 1.74 -7.39 -3.13
CA LYS A 62 1.67 -8.22 -1.93
C LYS A 62 1.98 -7.38 -0.70
N PRO A 63 1.21 -7.55 0.40
CA PRO A 63 1.54 -6.88 1.66
C PRO A 63 2.84 -7.49 2.21
N LEU A 64 3.72 -6.64 2.74
CA LEU A 64 4.93 -7.07 3.46
C LEU A 64 4.65 -7.45 4.91
N GLY A 65 3.42 -7.22 5.38
CA GLY A 65 3.02 -7.45 6.77
C GLY A 65 3.20 -6.23 7.69
N PRO A 66 2.43 -6.12 8.78
CA PRO A 66 2.71 -5.18 9.86
C PRO A 66 4.04 -5.51 10.58
N ASP A 67 4.59 -4.53 11.30
CA ASP A 67 5.76 -4.76 12.16
C ASP A 67 5.39 -5.70 13.31
N ILE A 68 6.08 -6.84 13.40
CA ILE A 68 5.81 -7.90 14.39
C ILE A 68 6.03 -7.47 15.84
N ARG A 69 6.69 -6.33 16.06
CA ARG A 69 6.93 -5.76 17.38
C ARG A 69 5.76 -4.91 17.87
N MET A 70 4.82 -4.57 16.99
CA MET A 70 3.63 -3.83 17.36
C MET A 70 2.64 -4.75 18.08
N MET A 71 1.98 -4.20 19.09
CA MET A 71 0.87 -4.86 19.79
C MET A 71 -0.39 -4.05 19.50
N PHE A 72 -1.45 -4.75 19.13
CA PHE A 72 -2.74 -4.14 18.81
C PHE A 72 -3.80 -4.70 19.74
N ASP A 73 -4.64 -3.82 20.25
CA ASP A 73 -5.84 -4.25 20.96
C ASP A 73 -6.82 -4.93 19.99
N PRO A 74 -7.48 -6.04 20.37
CA PRO A 74 -8.40 -6.76 19.50
C PRO A 74 -9.53 -5.86 18.98
N CYS A 75 -9.82 -5.97 17.69
CA CYS A 75 -10.87 -5.19 17.04
C CYS A 75 -12.24 -5.88 17.15
N LEU A 76 -13.28 -5.13 17.54
CA LEU A 76 -14.67 -5.61 17.62
C LEU A 76 -15.44 -5.48 16.31
N VAL A 77 -14.92 -4.69 15.37
CA VAL A 77 -15.54 -4.43 14.08
C VAL A 77 -14.63 -4.92 12.95
N PRO A 78 -15.17 -5.18 11.75
CA PRO A 78 -14.33 -5.46 10.60
C PRO A 78 -13.30 -4.36 10.36
N LEU A 79 -12.06 -4.74 10.09
CA LEU A 79 -10.98 -3.80 9.82
C LEU A 79 -11.25 -3.04 8.51
N GLY A 80 -11.03 -1.73 8.55
CA GLY A 80 -10.99 -0.87 7.37
C GLY A 80 -9.63 -0.96 6.67
N ALA A 81 -9.61 -0.72 5.36
CA ALA A 81 -8.37 -0.68 4.58
C ALA A 81 -8.45 0.38 3.46
N THR A 82 -7.47 1.27 3.42
CA THR A 82 -7.34 2.34 2.42
C THR A 82 -5.87 2.55 2.03
N TRP A 83 -5.60 3.38 1.02
CA TRP A 83 -4.21 3.78 0.77
C TRP A 83 -3.70 4.69 1.89
N ALA A 84 -2.49 4.43 2.38
CA ALA A 84 -1.84 5.30 3.35
C ALA A 84 -1.34 6.59 2.67
N MET A 85 -1.58 7.71 3.33
CA MET A 85 -1.08 9.03 2.92
C MET A 85 0.22 9.36 3.66
N HIS A 86 1.07 10.18 3.05
CA HIS A 86 2.33 10.68 3.63
C HIS A 86 3.35 9.60 4.05
N GLU A 87 3.17 8.37 3.60
CA GLU A 87 4.11 7.28 3.86
C GLU A 87 5.29 7.31 2.88
N ALA A 88 6.47 6.97 3.42
CA ALA A 88 7.67 6.89 2.59
C ALA A 88 7.54 5.79 1.52
N ARG A 89 6.88 4.69 1.87
CA ARG A 89 6.59 3.57 0.97
C ARG A 89 5.10 3.55 0.63
N LYS A 90 4.76 2.95 -0.51
CA LYS A 90 3.36 2.65 -0.80
C LYS A 90 2.89 1.65 0.26
N SER A 91 1.87 2.03 1.00
CA SER A 91 1.37 1.26 2.14
C SER A 91 -0.15 1.26 2.13
N VAL A 92 -0.76 0.20 2.65
CA VAL A 92 -2.19 0.14 2.95
C VAL A 92 -2.37 0.55 4.40
N MET A 93 -3.16 1.59 4.65
CA MET A 93 -3.60 1.95 5.99
C MET A 93 -4.71 0.99 6.40
N VAL A 94 -4.48 0.20 7.44
CA VAL A 94 -5.48 -0.67 8.06
C VAL A 94 -5.96 -0.01 9.34
N SER A 95 -7.28 0.08 9.53
CA SER A 95 -7.89 0.75 10.67
C SER A 95 -8.84 -0.15 11.44
N CYS A 96 -8.87 0.05 12.77
CA CYS A 96 -9.90 -0.46 13.65
C CYS A 96 -10.63 0.72 14.28
N ASP A 97 -11.92 0.85 14.00
CA ASP A 97 -12.73 1.97 14.53
C ASP A 97 -13.32 1.68 15.93
N ARG A 98 -13.21 0.42 16.39
CA ARG A 98 -13.70 0.01 17.71
C ARG A 98 -12.99 -1.24 18.19
N THR A 99 -12.25 -1.11 19.29
CA THR A 99 -11.60 -2.22 19.99
C THR A 99 -12.46 -2.75 21.15
N VAL A 100 -12.02 -3.85 21.76
CA VAL A 100 -12.68 -4.45 22.94
C VAL A 100 -12.83 -3.47 24.10
N ALA A 101 -13.82 -3.70 24.96
CA ALA A 101 -14.14 -2.76 26.05
C ALA A 101 -12.97 -2.55 27.04
N SER A 102 -12.12 -3.56 27.22
CA SER A 102 -10.94 -3.57 28.07
C SER A 102 -9.66 -3.04 27.40
N ALA A 103 -9.72 -2.68 26.12
CA ALA A 103 -8.58 -2.16 25.37
C ALA A 103 -8.11 -0.82 25.91
N TYR A 104 -6.80 -0.58 25.82
CA TYR A 104 -6.22 0.72 26.14
C TYR A 104 -6.54 1.73 25.05
N GLU A 105 -6.33 1.36 23.78
CA GLU A 105 -6.70 2.18 22.63
C GLU A 105 -8.09 1.80 22.13
N ARG A 106 -9.01 2.75 22.05
CA ARG A 106 -10.40 2.52 21.57
C ARG A 106 -10.52 2.33 20.05
N LYS A 107 -9.51 2.78 19.33
CA LYS A 107 -9.36 2.73 17.87
C LYS A 107 -7.88 2.83 17.55
N TRP A 108 -7.45 2.24 16.44
CA TRP A 108 -6.06 2.30 16.01
C TRP A 108 -5.96 2.25 14.48
N THR A 109 -4.81 2.68 13.96
CA THR A 109 -4.49 2.67 12.53
C THR A 109 -3.03 2.29 12.32
N VAL A 110 -2.76 1.44 11.34
CA VAL A 110 -1.39 0.98 11.01
C VAL A 110 -1.17 0.96 9.51
N ALA A 111 -0.01 1.45 9.07
CA ALA A 111 0.41 1.36 7.67
C ALA A 111 1.14 0.05 7.41
N VAL A 112 0.60 -0.78 6.51
CA VAL A 112 1.21 -2.02 6.05
C VAL A 112 1.89 -1.77 4.71
N ALA A 113 3.22 -1.89 4.68
CA ALA A 113 3.99 -1.65 3.45
C ALA A 113 3.63 -2.66 2.36
N VAL A 114 3.68 -2.22 1.12
CA VAL A 114 3.38 -3.03 -0.06
C VAL A 114 4.66 -3.31 -0.84
N SER A 115 4.77 -4.53 -1.36
CA SER A 115 5.79 -4.93 -2.32
C SER A 115 5.17 -5.24 -3.67
N GLY A 116 5.94 -4.96 -4.72
CA GLY A 116 5.67 -5.39 -6.09
C GLY A 116 6.99 -5.32 -6.85
N GLU A 117 7.41 -6.43 -7.45
CA GLU A 117 8.69 -6.49 -8.18
C GLU A 117 8.74 -5.48 -9.33
N SER A 118 7.55 -5.20 -9.88
CA SER A 118 7.40 -4.38 -11.06
C SER A 118 7.14 -2.89 -10.79
N VAL A 119 7.18 -2.44 -9.54
CA VAL A 119 6.65 -1.13 -9.14
C VAL A 119 7.77 -0.21 -8.67
N GLN A 120 7.70 1.06 -9.07
CA GLN A 120 8.60 2.07 -8.53
C GLN A 120 8.12 2.54 -7.15
N LEU A 121 8.97 2.40 -6.13
CA LEU A 121 8.67 2.93 -4.79
C LEU A 121 8.61 4.47 -4.80
N ASN A 122 7.55 5.03 -4.20
CA ASN A 122 7.40 6.48 -3.98
C ASN A 122 8.60 7.07 -3.23
N TYR A 123 9.20 6.33 -2.29
CA TYR A 123 10.44 6.71 -1.61
C TYR A 123 11.56 7.10 -2.58
N HIS A 124 11.78 6.30 -3.64
CA HIS A 124 12.84 6.56 -4.61
C HIS A 124 12.55 7.82 -5.44
N ILE A 125 11.27 8.05 -5.77
CA ILE A 125 10.81 9.23 -6.48
C ILE A 125 11.03 10.48 -5.61
N HIS A 126 10.57 10.44 -4.36
CA HIS A 126 10.78 11.50 -3.36
C HIS A 126 12.27 11.78 -3.15
N LYS A 127 13.09 10.75 -2.98
CA LYS A 127 14.54 10.89 -2.78
C LYS A 127 15.22 11.56 -3.98
N ALA A 128 14.81 11.22 -5.20
CA ALA A 128 15.32 11.84 -6.42
C ALA A 128 14.92 13.32 -6.52
N ALA A 129 13.65 13.63 -6.27
CA ALA A 129 13.15 14.99 -6.21
C ALA A 129 13.89 15.83 -5.14
N GLY A 130 14.05 15.30 -3.93
CA GLY A 130 14.75 15.98 -2.84
C GLY A 130 16.24 16.18 -3.11
N ALA A 131 16.90 15.26 -3.81
CA ALA A 131 18.28 15.46 -4.26
C ALA A 131 18.40 16.58 -5.29
N PHE A 132 17.47 16.66 -6.24
CA PHE A 132 17.41 17.74 -7.22
C PHE A 132 17.13 19.11 -6.56
N VAL A 133 16.08 19.19 -5.74
CA VAL A 133 15.69 20.43 -5.04
C VAL A 133 16.82 20.96 -4.16
N ARG A 134 17.53 20.09 -3.43
CA ARG A 134 18.71 20.50 -2.64
C ARG A 134 19.85 21.06 -3.48
N ARG A 135 20.10 20.50 -4.68
CA ARG A 135 21.12 21.05 -5.59
C ARG A 135 20.75 22.44 -6.09
N GLU A 136 19.50 22.65 -6.48
CA GLU A 136 19.03 23.96 -6.98
C GLU A 136 18.97 25.03 -5.86
N GLN A 137 18.80 24.64 -4.60
CA GLN A 137 18.88 25.57 -3.46
C GLN A 137 20.25 26.19 -3.24
N THR A 138 21.33 25.50 -3.59
CA THR A 138 22.66 26.13 -3.49
C THR A 138 22.78 27.38 -4.37
N ARG A 139 21.87 27.56 -5.33
CA ARG A 139 21.81 28.69 -6.26
C ARG A 139 20.78 29.75 -5.87
N SER A 140 19.82 29.43 -5.01
CA SER A 140 18.73 30.33 -4.62
C SER A 140 18.64 30.39 -3.09
N LYS A 141 18.65 31.59 -2.50
CA LYS A 141 18.62 31.80 -1.03
C LYS A 141 17.36 31.25 -0.31
N LEU A 142 16.50 30.53 -1.02
CA LEU A 142 15.24 29.97 -0.53
C LEU A 142 15.44 28.51 -0.11
N ARG A 143 14.96 28.15 1.08
CA ARG A 143 14.99 26.76 1.58
C ARG A 143 13.69 26.07 1.22
N TRP A 144 13.75 25.06 0.36
CA TRP A 144 12.61 24.25 -0.04
C TRP A 144 12.78 22.80 0.43
N LYS A 145 11.71 22.01 0.41
CA LYS A 145 11.74 20.55 0.59
C LYS A 145 10.83 19.92 -0.44
N ALA A 146 11.32 18.85 -1.06
CA ALA A 146 10.45 18.03 -1.90
C ALA A 146 9.50 17.24 -0.98
N GLY A 147 8.21 17.29 -1.27
CA GLY A 147 7.21 16.43 -0.65
C GLY A 147 7.22 15.02 -1.25
N TYR A 148 6.16 14.26 -1.00
CA TYR A 148 5.96 12.95 -1.61
C TYR A 148 5.08 13.05 -2.85
N PRO A 149 5.28 12.18 -3.87
CA PRO A 149 4.30 12.04 -4.94
C PRO A 149 2.93 11.64 -4.37
N SER A 150 1.86 11.85 -5.14
CA SER A 150 0.51 11.44 -4.73
C SER A 150 0.52 9.97 -4.29
N ASP A 151 -0.23 9.68 -3.24
CA ASP A 151 -0.49 8.33 -2.75
C ASP A 151 -1.03 7.41 -3.84
N GLU A 152 -1.83 7.91 -4.78
CA GLU A 152 -2.31 7.18 -5.97
C GLU A 152 -1.24 6.97 -7.05
N THR A 153 -0.04 7.56 -6.92
CA THR A 153 1.02 7.43 -7.93
C THR A 153 1.39 5.97 -8.14
N MET A 154 1.26 5.53 -9.40
CA MET A 154 1.54 4.17 -9.81
C MET A 154 2.33 4.19 -11.11
N VAL A 155 3.61 3.81 -11.02
CA VAL A 155 4.47 3.73 -12.20
C VAL A 155 5.35 2.49 -12.15
N PRO A 156 5.61 1.85 -13.31
CA PRO A 156 6.51 0.71 -13.36
C PRO A 156 7.92 1.07 -12.88
N LYS A 157 8.63 0.08 -12.34
CA LYS A 157 10.01 0.24 -11.88
C LYS A 157 10.90 0.78 -13.00
N CYS A 158 11.65 1.84 -12.71
CA CYS A 158 12.55 2.43 -13.69
C CYS A 158 13.82 1.58 -13.84
N VAL A 159 14.26 1.37 -15.08
CA VAL A 159 15.51 0.63 -15.38
C VAL A 159 16.69 1.57 -15.65
N VAL A 160 16.42 2.86 -15.81
CA VAL A 160 17.44 3.91 -16.00
C VAL A 160 17.40 4.91 -14.84
N PRO A 161 18.47 5.67 -14.60
CA PRO A 161 18.43 6.76 -13.64
C PRO A 161 17.32 7.77 -13.96
N PHE A 162 16.70 8.32 -12.91
CA PHE A 162 15.67 9.34 -13.09
C PHE A 162 16.27 10.62 -13.68
N ALA A 163 15.54 11.22 -14.62
CA ALA A 163 15.69 12.64 -14.92
C ALA A 163 14.77 13.42 -13.99
N VAL A 164 15.22 14.58 -13.51
CA VAL A 164 14.41 15.46 -12.66
C VAL A 164 14.50 16.87 -13.21
N GLU A 165 13.36 17.51 -13.38
CA GLU A 165 13.27 18.88 -13.89
C GLU A 165 12.17 19.66 -13.15
N TRP A 166 12.28 20.99 -13.13
CA TRP A 166 11.19 21.83 -12.66
C TRP A 166 10.00 21.70 -13.61
N ARG A 167 8.80 21.55 -13.05
CA ARG A 167 7.59 21.63 -13.86
C ARG A 167 7.34 23.09 -14.19
N GLY A 168 7.12 23.41 -15.47
CA GLY A 168 6.91 24.80 -15.93
C GLY A 168 5.81 25.52 -15.13
N GLY A 169 6.08 26.75 -14.69
CA GLY A 169 5.20 27.54 -13.82
C GLY A 169 5.92 28.05 -12.56
N PRO A 170 5.18 28.47 -11.51
CA PRO A 170 5.78 28.78 -10.21
C PRO A 170 6.49 27.53 -9.67
N MET A 171 7.65 27.69 -9.01
CA MET A 171 8.52 26.61 -8.48
C MET A 171 7.89 25.80 -7.33
N ASN A 172 6.69 25.27 -7.53
CA ASN A 172 5.90 24.54 -6.54
C ASN A 172 5.92 23.03 -6.74
N SER A 173 6.54 22.54 -7.82
CA SER A 173 6.65 21.11 -8.08
C SER A 173 7.79 20.77 -9.03
N VAL A 174 8.33 19.57 -8.88
CA VAL A 174 9.30 18.98 -9.80
C VAL A 174 8.72 17.73 -10.45
N ASP A 175 9.16 17.47 -11.67
CA ASP A 175 8.85 16.25 -12.38
C ASP A 175 9.99 15.26 -12.26
N VAL A 176 9.69 14.08 -11.73
CA VAL A 176 10.58 12.93 -11.76
C VAL A 176 10.19 12.07 -12.95
N ILE A 177 11.13 11.87 -13.86
CA ILE A 177 10.90 11.27 -15.17
C ILE A 177 11.71 9.99 -15.28
N CYS A 178 11.03 8.92 -15.66
CA CYS A 178 11.65 7.68 -16.09
C CYS A 178 11.52 7.54 -17.60
N ARG A 179 12.65 7.56 -18.31
CA ARG A 179 12.67 7.42 -19.77
C ARG A 179 12.55 5.97 -20.24
N LYS A 180 12.90 5.02 -19.38
CA LYS A 180 12.79 3.59 -19.64
C LYS A 180 12.44 2.86 -18.35
N ALA A 181 11.25 2.30 -18.30
CA ALA A 181 10.78 1.45 -17.22
C ALA A 181 10.73 0.00 -17.68
N ILE A 182 10.66 -0.94 -16.73
CA ILE A 182 10.35 -2.32 -17.07
C ILE A 182 9.01 -2.38 -17.79
N GLN A 183 8.86 -3.36 -18.67
CA GLN A 183 7.60 -3.57 -19.37
C GLN A 183 6.63 -4.29 -18.44
N THR A 184 5.46 -3.70 -18.20
CA THR A 184 4.37 -4.32 -17.45
C THR A 184 3.11 -4.33 -18.30
N THR A 185 2.13 -5.13 -17.90
CA THR A 185 0.81 -5.20 -18.55
C THR A 185 -0.05 -3.96 -18.31
N TRP A 186 0.35 -3.10 -17.38
CA TRP A 186 -0.46 -1.99 -16.85
C TRP A 186 0.19 -0.62 -16.98
N GLY A 187 1.47 -0.55 -17.37
CA GLY A 187 2.23 0.69 -17.39
C GLY A 187 3.00 0.91 -18.69
N LYS A 188 3.18 2.18 -19.04
CA LYS A 188 3.99 2.59 -20.19
C LYS A 188 5.47 2.36 -19.89
N GLY A 189 6.25 2.08 -20.94
CA GLY A 189 7.71 1.95 -20.84
C GLY A 189 8.44 3.24 -20.47
N ASN A 190 7.73 4.36 -20.26
CA ASN A 190 8.22 5.61 -19.70
C ASN A 190 7.09 6.29 -18.90
N TRP A 191 7.46 7.19 -17.99
CA TRP A 191 6.50 7.91 -17.16
C TRP A 191 7.09 9.20 -16.58
N ARG A 192 6.19 10.08 -16.11
CA ARG A 192 6.49 11.34 -15.43
C ARG A 192 5.60 11.48 -14.21
N VAL A 193 6.19 11.72 -13.05
CA VAL A 193 5.49 11.88 -11.77
C VAL A 193 5.73 13.27 -11.22
N ARG A 194 4.66 13.97 -10.85
CA ARG A 194 4.72 15.25 -10.16
C ARG A 194 5.05 15.03 -8.69
N VAL A 195 6.02 15.76 -8.16
CA VAL A 195 6.33 15.84 -6.74
C VAL A 195 6.19 17.29 -6.28
N PRO A 196 5.32 17.60 -5.30
CA PRO A 196 5.17 18.95 -4.78
C PRO A 196 6.46 19.40 -4.06
N VAL A 197 6.70 20.71 -4.05
CA VAL A 197 7.82 21.34 -3.36
C VAL A 197 7.27 22.42 -2.44
N GLU A 198 7.64 22.36 -1.17
CA GLU A 198 7.14 23.25 -0.12
C GLU A 198 8.28 24.05 0.50
N PRO A 199 8.04 25.29 0.98
CA PRO A 199 9.03 26.01 1.77
C PRO A 199 9.41 25.21 3.02
N SER A 200 10.70 25.08 3.30
CA SER A 200 11.12 24.52 4.58
C SER A 200 10.76 25.51 5.68
N PRO A 201 10.13 25.08 6.79
CA PRO A 201 9.97 25.96 7.95
C PRO A 201 11.33 26.49 8.40
N ALA A 202 11.36 27.76 8.80
CA ALA A 202 12.52 28.35 9.45
C ALA A 202 12.79 27.61 10.78
N PRO A 203 14.06 27.40 11.16
CA PRO A 203 14.42 26.80 12.43
C PRO A 203 13.95 27.64 13.61
#